data_AF-A0A2N9JJ16-F1
#
_entry.id   AF-A0A2N9JJ16-F1
#
_cell.length_a   1.000
_cell.length_b   1.000
_cell.length_c   1.000
_cell.angle_alpha   90.00
_cell.angle_beta   90.00
_cell.angle_gamma   90.00
#
_symmetry.space_group_name_H-M   'P 1'
#
loop_
_entity.id
_entity.type
_entity.pdbx_description
1 polymer ?
#
loop_
_entity_poly.entity_id
_entity_poly.type
_entity_poly.pdbx_seq_one_letter_code
_entity_poly.pdbx_strand_id
1 'polypeptide(L)'
;MTTAARERDDEKARMVVRTFFVRARRVAAHSLMQKPEVERLEQLAQGTWNITLQDDGKAVTTIDLPSEEAMESLAARLRPFTLTGESVYHRKVIKALRRMTHGRLTDVQADRLDQFGVTLAELDLSGPAAQAFVVEGREADGKVLPRTSDTSLAGGWFYLDVAHTDAEGHKQAAEQHGIDLRYEAAAASFARLALVVANLLRFVRELRDAGAIDLDDDAEMIAVTANTTREREMRVFVAPIDTVIPAIGTLSPLFHQLNRGDVLSLDPARRVTLTFRGTDEQLLSVHEGVVVRQATAEGPLDVELCIDDCWTLFLTGSGDDVLLTSQWRVTNNRQLLGHAQLEADLAAASTAQLCVNGSDSLQIMEPFEPDDGAAARWRAIAAFFDDIVNLEQVASDNFPMLQGRATHDDVAMAHLLRMLAEGRIVQGNSEAVAVMGPAQPTPDRFAIEPQTVQICNISVEQPRLLGFHPQVRASSGGLDAPDPALVHWTLSLPPGARWFVVSLDARSSDDELADLVAEALSDFPAMPAAN
;
A
#
# COMPACT_ATOMS: atom_id res chain seq x y z
N MET A 1 9.80 -55.31 9.32
CA MET A 1 9.73 -53.84 9.53
C MET A 1 8.76 -53.57 10.68
N THR A 2 9.10 -52.69 11.61
CA THR A 2 8.16 -52.20 12.63
C THR A 2 7.13 -51.26 12.00
N THR A 3 5.91 -51.18 12.54
CA THR A 3 4.82 -50.31 12.05
C THR A 3 5.28 -48.85 11.89
N ALA A 4 6.03 -48.32 12.86
CA ALA A 4 6.59 -46.97 12.84
C ALA A 4 7.68 -46.73 11.76
N ALA A 5 8.37 -47.77 11.27
CA ALA A 5 9.28 -47.63 10.14
C ALA A 5 8.52 -47.53 8.81
N ARG A 6 7.41 -48.26 8.69
CA ARG A 6 6.56 -48.24 7.50
C ARG A 6 5.83 -46.90 7.36
N GLU A 7 5.26 -46.38 8.44
CA GLU A 7 4.60 -45.06 8.46
C GLU A 7 5.56 -43.93 8.06
N ARG A 8 6.79 -43.93 8.59
CA ARG A 8 7.81 -42.93 8.21
C ARG A 8 8.18 -42.96 6.74
N ASP A 9 8.25 -44.15 6.14
CA ASP A 9 8.57 -44.29 4.72
C ASP A 9 7.37 -43.93 3.82
N ASP A 10 6.15 -44.17 4.28
CA ASP A 10 4.92 -43.74 3.60
C ASP A 10 4.82 -42.20 3.59
N GLU A 11 5.10 -41.55 4.72
CA GLU A 11 5.14 -40.08 4.83
C GLU A 11 6.20 -39.46 3.92
N LYS A 12 7.40 -40.05 3.86
CA LYS A 12 8.44 -39.61 2.92
C LYS A 12 7.99 -39.74 1.47
N ALA A 13 7.32 -40.83 1.10
CA ALA A 13 6.80 -41.00 -0.25
C ALA A 13 5.75 -39.93 -0.59
N ARG A 14 4.84 -39.65 0.36
CA ARG A 14 3.83 -38.59 0.24
C ARG A 14 4.47 -37.22 0.03
N MET A 15 5.49 -36.87 0.82
CA MET A 15 6.25 -35.61 0.64
C MET A 15 6.94 -35.51 -0.72
N VAL A 16 7.54 -36.60 -1.22
CA VAL A 16 8.19 -36.62 -2.54
C VAL A 16 7.17 -36.38 -3.65
N VAL A 17 6.05 -37.10 -3.62
CA VAL A 17 4.98 -36.94 -4.63
C VAL A 17 4.35 -35.56 -4.54
N ARG A 18 4.10 -35.03 -3.34
CA ARG A 18 3.59 -33.66 -3.15
C ARG A 18 4.54 -32.60 -3.69
N THR A 19 5.83 -32.73 -3.41
CA THR A 19 6.84 -31.79 -3.92
C THR A 19 6.95 -31.89 -5.45
N PHE A 20 6.94 -33.10 -6.00
CA PHE A 20 6.88 -33.31 -7.45
C PHE A 20 5.66 -32.64 -8.05
N PHE A 21 4.47 -32.84 -7.46
CA PHE A 21 3.21 -32.31 -7.94
C PHE A 21 3.23 -30.79 -8.11
N VAL A 22 3.65 -30.07 -7.05
CA VAL A 22 3.76 -28.60 -7.08
C VAL A 22 4.78 -28.14 -8.12
N ARG A 23 5.95 -28.80 -8.20
CA ARG A 23 7.01 -28.44 -9.16
C ARG A 23 6.59 -28.73 -10.61
N ALA A 24 5.94 -29.85 -10.87
CA ALA A 24 5.44 -30.20 -12.19
C ALA A 24 4.31 -29.26 -12.63
N ARG A 25 3.47 -28.78 -11.70
CA ARG A 25 2.50 -27.70 -11.99
C ARG A 25 3.19 -26.41 -12.44
N ARG A 26 4.36 -26.07 -11.89
CA ARG A 26 5.17 -24.93 -12.36
C ARG A 26 5.72 -25.13 -13.78
N VAL A 27 6.06 -26.37 -14.15
CA VAL A 27 6.44 -26.72 -15.53
C VAL A 27 5.23 -26.56 -16.45
N ALA A 28 4.10 -27.16 -16.09
CA ALA A 28 2.88 -27.09 -16.90
C ALA A 28 2.32 -25.67 -17.06
N ALA A 29 2.59 -24.77 -16.12
CA ALA A 29 2.22 -23.34 -16.19
C ALA A 29 3.24 -22.46 -16.93
N HIS A 30 4.35 -23.02 -17.41
CA HIS A 30 5.36 -22.28 -18.17
C HIS A 30 4.81 -21.77 -19.50
N SER A 31 5.31 -20.63 -20.00
CA SER A 31 4.85 -20.00 -21.26
C SER A 31 4.99 -20.94 -22.45
N LEU A 32 6.12 -21.64 -22.59
CA LEU A 32 6.33 -22.64 -23.65
C LEU A 32 5.40 -23.87 -23.53
N MET A 33 4.82 -24.12 -22.36
CA MET A 33 3.84 -25.19 -22.14
C MET A 33 2.39 -24.70 -22.35
N GLN A 34 2.20 -23.44 -22.72
CA GLN A 34 0.90 -22.88 -23.11
C GLN A 34 0.75 -22.88 -24.63
N LYS A 35 -0.50 -22.79 -25.11
CA LYS A 35 -0.77 -22.59 -26.53
C LYS A 35 -0.40 -21.17 -26.97
N PRO A 36 0.14 -20.99 -28.20
CA PRO A 36 0.39 -22.03 -29.22
C PRO A 36 1.74 -22.75 -29.06
N GLU A 37 2.65 -22.27 -28.21
CA GLU A 37 4.04 -22.75 -28.14
C GLU A 37 4.19 -24.24 -27.80
N VAL A 38 3.26 -24.80 -27.01
CA VAL A 38 3.29 -26.24 -26.67
C VAL A 38 3.21 -27.13 -27.91
N GLU A 39 2.51 -26.71 -28.96
CA GLU A 39 2.41 -27.46 -30.21
C GLU A 39 3.75 -27.48 -30.96
N ARG A 40 4.52 -26.38 -30.89
CA ARG A 40 5.89 -26.32 -31.41
C ARG A 40 6.83 -27.20 -30.59
N LEU A 41 6.71 -27.18 -29.26
CA LEU A 41 7.48 -28.09 -28.40
C LEU A 41 7.18 -29.56 -28.70
N GLU A 42 5.94 -29.93 -28.98
CA GLU A 42 5.56 -31.29 -29.37
C GLU A 42 6.25 -31.72 -30.68
N GLN A 43 6.30 -30.85 -31.69
CA GLN A 43 7.00 -31.11 -32.95
C GLN A 43 8.52 -31.29 -32.74
N LEU A 44 9.10 -30.40 -31.93
CA LEU A 44 10.53 -30.45 -31.60
C LEU A 44 10.87 -31.72 -30.79
N ALA A 45 10.01 -32.11 -29.85
CA ALA A 45 10.18 -33.30 -29.05
C ALA A 45 10.14 -34.60 -29.88
N GLN A 46 9.34 -34.62 -30.95
CA GLN A 46 9.28 -35.73 -31.91
C GLN A 46 10.53 -35.82 -32.81
N GLY A 47 11.41 -34.80 -32.81
CA GLY A 47 12.62 -34.79 -33.62
C GLY A 47 12.34 -34.57 -35.13
N THR A 48 11.26 -33.86 -35.46
CA THR A 48 10.90 -33.60 -36.86
C THR A 48 11.85 -32.59 -37.49
N TRP A 49 12.52 -32.96 -38.58
CA TRP A 49 13.40 -32.08 -39.35
C TRP A 49 12.81 -31.81 -40.73
N ASN A 50 12.79 -30.54 -41.15
CA ASN A 50 12.48 -30.19 -42.52
C ASN A 50 13.76 -30.17 -43.33
N ILE A 51 13.95 -31.21 -44.16
CA ILE A 51 15.13 -31.34 -45.01
C ILE A 51 14.71 -31.00 -46.45
N THR A 52 15.27 -29.92 -46.99
CA THR A 52 15.13 -29.55 -48.40
C THR A 52 16.40 -29.91 -49.15
N LEU A 53 16.30 -30.79 -50.14
CA LEU A 53 17.41 -31.11 -51.04
C LEU A 53 17.49 -30.06 -52.16
N GLN A 54 18.64 -29.43 -52.33
CA GLN A 54 18.93 -28.48 -53.40
C GLN A 54 19.40 -29.19 -54.67
N ASP A 55 19.31 -28.52 -55.81
CA ASP A 55 19.68 -29.06 -57.14
C ASP A 55 21.16 -29.45 -57.25
N ASP A 56 22.04 -28.89 -56.40
CA ASP A 56 23.46 -29.26 -56.32
C ASP A 56 23.74 -30.47 -55.41
N GLY A 57 22.69 -31.09 -54.89
CA GLY A 57 22.76 -32.24 -53.98
C GLY A 57 23.00 -31.88 -52.52
N LYS A 58 23.07 -30.59 -52.15
CA LYS A 58 23.15 -30.18 -50.73
C LYS A 58 21.78 -30.29 -50.05
N ALA A 59 21.78 -30.78 -48.82
CA ALA A 59 20.60 -30.76 -47.96
C ALA A 59 20.63 -29.53 -47.04
N VAL A 60 19.55 -28.74 -47.04
CA VAL A 60 19.31 -27.70 -46.03
C VAL A 60 18.30 -28.22 -45.04
N THR A 61 18.70 -28.24 -43.77
CA THR A 61 17.82 -28.60 -42.65
C THR A 61 17.37 -27.32 -41.97
N THR A 62 16.05 -27.16 -41.80
CA THR A 62 15.47 -26.05 -41.05
C THR A 62 14.74 -26.59 -39.84
N ILE A 63 15.06 -26.05 -38.66
CA ILE A 63 14.44 -26.39 -37.39
C ILE A 63 13.94 -25.09 -36.76
N ASP A 64 12.66 -25.07 -36.37
CA ASP A 64 12.07 -23.95 -35.65
C ASP A 64 12.31 -24.15 -34.15
N LEU A 65 13.13 -23.28 -33.56
CA LEU A 65 13.53 -23.36 -32.15
C LEU A 65 12.87 -22.22 -31.36
N PRO A 66 12.43 -22.46 -30.11
CA PRO A 66 11.88 -21.40 -29.26
C PRO A 66 12.95 -20.36 -28.90
N SER A 67 12.55 -19.25 -28.26
CA SER A 67 13.52 -18.29 -27.72
C SER A 67 14.38 -18.93 -26.62
N GLU A 68 15.67 -18.61 -26.65
CA GLU A 68 16.66 -19.17 -25.71
C GLU A 68 16.31 -18.86 -24.25
N GLU A 69 15.98 -17.59 -23.93
CA GLU A 69 15.56 -17.17 -22.57
C GLU A 69 14.37 -18.00 -22.04
N ALA A 70 13.37 -18.26 -22.90
CA ALA A 70 12.22 -19.06 -22.50
C ALA A 70 12.60 -20.53 -22.28
N MET A 71 13.52 -21.06 -23.09
CA MET A 71 14.04 -22.43 -22.94
C MET A 71 14.91 -22.57 -21.68
N GLU A 72 15.75 -21.59 -21.36
CA GLU A 72 16.52 -21.55 -20.10
C GLU A 72 15.60 -21.60 -18.88
N SER A 73 14.57 -20.75 -18.92
CA SER A 73 13.54 -20.68 -17.88
C SER A 73 12.83 -22.02 -17.70
N LEU A 74 12.50 -22.72 -18.79
CA LEU A 74 11.91 -24.07 -18.74
C LEU A 74 12.90 -25.11 -18.21
N ALA A 75 14.13 -25.13 -18.72
CA ALA A 75 15.19 -26.05 -18.32
C ALA A 75 15.52 -25.93 -16.83
N ALA A 76 15.60 -24.70 -16.30
CA ALA A 76 15.80 -24.43 -14.88
C ALA A 76 14.68 -25.03 -14.00
N ARG A 77 13.42 -25.02 -14.47
CA ARG A 77 12.29 -25.66 -13.78
C ARG A 77 12.35 -27.19 -13.84
N LEU A 78 12.98 -27.74 -14.88
CA LEU A 78 13.11 -29.19 -15.09
C LEU A 78 14.32 -29.82 -14.40
N ARG A 79 15.39 -29.05 -14.15
CA ARG A 79 16.62 -29.49 -13.48
C ARG A 79 16.39 -30.35 -12.22
N PRO A 80 15.43 -30.03 -11.33
CA PRO A 80 15.19 -30.86 -10.14
C PRO A 80 14.81 -32.32 -10.43
N PHE A 81 14.26 -32.62 -11.61
CA PHE A 81 13.84 -33.97 -11.98
C PHE A 81 15.00 -34.83 -12.54
N THR A 82 16.11 -34.21 -12.94
CA THR A 82 17.27 -34.89 -13.56
C THR A 82 18.45 -35.06 -12.61
N LEU A 83 18.51 -34.32 -11.51
CA LEU A 83 19.62 -34.39 -10.56
C LEU A 83 19.37 -35.41 -9.43
N THR A 84 20.28 -36.37 -9.28
CA THR A 84 20.19 -37.45 -8.27
C THR A 84 20.13 -36.94 -6.82
N GLY A 85 20.75 -35.79 -6.53
CA GLY A 85 20.74 -35.15 -5.22
C GLY A 85 19.38 -34.55 -4.83
N GLU A 86 18.56 -34.19 -5.80
CA GLU A 86 17.29 -33.49 -5.57
C GLU A 86 16.21 -34.43 -5.01
N SER A 87 15.32 -33.88 -4.16
CA SER A 87 14.25 -34.66 -3.52
C SER A 87 13.25 -35.23 -4.53
N VAL A 88 13.08 -34.54 -5.66
CA VAL A 88 12.14 -34.88 -6.74
C VAL A 88 12.81 -35.49 -7.97
N TYR A 89 14.03 -36.01 -7.82
CA TYR A 89 14.68 -36.80 -8.88
C TYR A 89 13.73 -37.88 -9.40
N HIS A 90 13.60 -38.04 -10.72
CA HIS A 90 12.57 -38.88 -11.32
C HIS A 90 12.51 -40.31 -10.74
N ARG A 91 13.66 -40.95 -10.48
CA ARG A 91 13.68 -42.30 -9.86
C ARG A 91 13.09 -42.31 -8.44
N LYS A 92 13.29 -41.25 -7.66
CA LYS A 92 12.70 -41.09 -6.32
C LYS A 92 11.18 -40.91 -6.44
N VAL A 93 10.71 -40.15 -7.42
CA VAL A 93 9.27 -39.94 -7.69
C VAL A 93 8.58 -41.23 -8.09
N ILE A 94 9.12 -41.97 -9.07
CA ILE A 94 8.55 -43.24 -9.51
C ILE A 94 8.53 -44.27 -8.37
N LYS A 95 9.61 -44.34 -7.57
CA LYS A 95 9.67 -45.19 -6.38
C LYS A 95 8.60 -44.82 -5.35
N ALA A 96 8.40 -43.53 -5.10
CA ALA A 96 7.39 -43.03 -4.17
C ALA A 96 5.97 -43.35 -4.67
N LEU A 97 5.69 -43.14 -5.96
CA LEU A 97 4.40 -43.48 -6.58
C LEU A 97 4.11 -44.98 -6.46
N ARG A 98 5.04 -45.86 -6.86
CA ARG A 98 4.88 -47.33 -6.71
C ARG A 98 4.56 -47.75 -5.27
N ARG A 99 5.14 -47.06 -4.29
CA ARG A 99 4.87 -47.31 -2.88
C ARG A 99 3.46 -46.88 -2.49
N MET A 100 3.05 -45.67 -2.86
CA MET A 100 1.73 -45.12 -2.53
C MET A 100 0.59 -45.86 -3.23
N THR A 101 0.85 -46.45 -4.39
CA THR A 101 -0.17 -47.14 -5.20
C THR A 101 -0.14 -48.67 -5.08
N HIS A 102 0.70 -49.23 -4.21
CA HIS A 102 0.92 -50.68 -4.12
C HIS A 102 -0.40 -51.46 -3.94
N GLY A 103 -0.72 -52.32 -4.92
CA GLY A 103 -1.94 -53.14 -4.92
C GLY A 103 -3.24 -52.38 -5.22
N ARG A 104 -3.15 -51.12 -5.66
CA ARG A 104 -4.30 -50.25 -5.97
C ARG A 104 -4.42 -49.88 -7.45
N LEU A 105 -3.39 -50.16 -8.26
CA LEU A 105 -3.39 -49.88 -9.70
C LEU A 105 -4.04 -51.02 -10.48
N THR A 106 -4.68 -50.68 -11.60
CA THR A 106 -4.95 -51.65 -12.68
C THR A 106 -3.66 -52.01 -13.40
N ASP A 107 -3.64 -53.15 -14.11
CA ASP A 107 -2.47 -53.56 -14.91
C ASP A 107 -2.02 -52.46 -15.89
N VAL A 108 -3.00 -51.83 -16.56
CA VAL A 108 -2.74 -50.71 -17.49
C VAL A 108 -2.09 -49.50 -16.80
N GLN A 109 -2.52 -49.19 -15.57
CA GLN A 109 -1.92 -48.08 -14.80
C GLN A 109 -0.52 -48.44 -14.29
N ALA A 110 -0.29 -49.69 -13.90
CA ALA A 110 1.02 -50.17 -13.48
C ALA A 110 2.01 -50.12 -14.65
N ASP A 111 1.63 -50.62 -15.82
CA ASP A 111 2.43 -50.57 -17.05
C ASP A 111 2.76 -49.12 -17.44
N ARG A 112 1.78 -48.21 -17.33
CA ARG A 112 1.99 -46.79 -17.62
C ARG A 112 2.97 -46.13 -16.63
N LEU A 113 2.90 -46.45 -15.35
CA LEU A 113 3.85 -45.97 -14.33
C LEU A 113 5.27 -46.47 -14.62
N ASP A 114 5.41 -47.72 -15.04
CA ASP A 114 6.69 -48.30 -15.40
C ASP A 114 7.25 -47.67 -16.67
N GLN A 115 6.41 -47.41 -17.67
CA GLN A 115 6.79 -46.69 -18.89
C GLN A 115 7.30 -45.27 -18.58
N PHE A 116 6.66 -44.54 -17.66
CA PHE A 116 7.20 -43.25 -17.22
C PHE A 116 8.59 -43.38 -16.61
N GLY A 117 8.83 -44.44 -15.82
CA GLY A 117 10.14 -44.71 -15.23
C GLY A 117 11.22 -44.98 -16.28
N VAL A 118 10.90 -45.75 -17.32
CA VAL A 118 11.81 -46.03 -18.44
C VAL A 118 12.09 -44.75 -19.22
N THR A 119 11.04 -44.05 -19.68
CA THR A 119 11.19 -42.85 -20.51
C THR A 119 11.94 -41.73 -19.78
N LEU A 120 11.68 -41.50 -18.48
CA LEU A 120 12.43 -40.50 -17.72
C LEU A 120 13.90 -40.87 -17.51
N ALA A 121 14.22 -42.16 -17.42
CA ALA A 121 15.60 -42.62 -17.33
C ALA A 121 16.36 -42.48 -18.66
N GLU A 122 15.68 -42.66 -19.79
CA GLU A 122 16.23 -42.42 -21.14
C GLU A 122 16.49 -40.93 -21.40
N LEU A 123 15.65 -40.05 -20.85
CA LEU A 123 15.80 -38.60 -20.95
C LEU A 123 16.75 -37.99 -19.91
N ASP A 124 17.38 -38.81 -19.06
CA ASP A 124 18.29 -38.34 -18.02
C ASP A 124 19.60 -37.82 -18.65
N LEU A 125 19.86 -36.52 -18.46
CA LEU A 125 21.05 -35.82 -18.98
C LEU A 125 22.36 -36.17 -18.24
N SER A 126 22.32 -37.06 -17.24
CA SER A 126 23.51 -37.52 -16.51
C SER A 126 24.29 -38.62 -17.23
N GLY A 127 23.70 -39.26 -18.24
CA GLY A 127 24.35 -40.31 -19.04
C GLY A 127 24.85 -39.84 -20.41
N PRO A 128 25.85 -40.52 -21.01
CA PRO A 128 26.38 -40.15 -22.33
C PRO A 128 25.54 -40.67 -23.51
N ALA A 129 24.52 -41.49 -23.26
CA ALA A 129 23.75 -42.15 -24.32
C ALA A 129 23.03 -41.12 -25.20
N ALA A 130 23.05 -41.34 -26.52
CA ALA A 130 22.30 -40.52 -27.47
C ALA A 130 20.80 -40.84 -27.37
N GLN A 131 19.97 -39.79 -27.40
CA GLN A 131 18.52 -39.91 -27.43
C GLN A 131 18.00 -39.92 -28.86
N ALA A 132 18.48 -39.01 -29.70
CA ALA A 132 18.03 -38.86 -31.08
C ALA A 132 19.18 -38.92 -32.10
N PHE A 133 20.28 -38.21 -31.83
CA PHE A 133 21.37 -38.12 -32.80
C PHE A 133 22.75 -38.06 -32.14
N VAL A 134 23.76 -38.28 -32.98
CA VAL A 134 25.17 -38.14 -32.65
C VAL A 134 25.85 -37.35 -33.74
N VAL A 135 26.68 -36.38 -33.34
CA VAL A 135 27.43 -35.55 -34.27
C VAL A 135 28.87 -36.04 -34.34
N GLU A 136 29.34 -36.22 -35.57
CA GLU A 136 30.74 -36.43 -35.91
C GLU A 136 31.12 -35.35 -36.91
N GLY A 137 32.23 -34.67 -36.66
CA GLY A 137 32.65 -33.53 -37.47
C GLY A 137 34.15 -33.54 -37.71
N ARG A 138 34.58 -32.73 -38.65
CA ARG A 138 36.00 -32.48 -38.93
C ARG A 138 36.20 -31.00 -39.18
N GLU A 139 37.20 -30.41 -38.53
CA GLU A 139 37.60 -29.02 -38.77
C GLU A 139 38.24 -28.87 -40.16
N ALA A 140 38.34 -27.63 -40.65
CA ALA A 140 38.89 -27.34 -41.98
C ALA A 140 40.36 -27.77 -42.14
N ASP A 141 41.11 -27.86 -41.04
CA ASP A 141 42.48 -28.35 -40.99
C ASP A 141 42.59 -29.90 -40.97
N GLY A 142 41.45 -30.60 -40.96
CA GLY A 142 41.37 -32.05 -40.94
C GLY A 142 41.27 -32.68 -39.55
N LYS A 143 41.29 -31.90 -38.45
CA LYS A 143 41.11 -32.41 -37.09
C LYS A 143 39.72 -33.00 -36.91
N VAL A 144 39.65 -34.28 -36.53
CA VAL A 144 38.38 -34.96 -36.24
C VAL A 144 37.88 -34.53 -34.87
N LEU A 145 36.66 -34.03 -34.82
CA LEU A 145 35.98 -33.69 -33.57
C LEU A 145 35.52 -34.95 -32.85
N PRO A 146 35.47 -34.96 -31.51
CA PRO A 146 34.96 -36.09 -30.76
C PRO A 146 33.50 -36.36 -31.14
N ARG A 147 33.18 -37.65 -31.34
CA ARG A 147 31.81 -38.12 -31.51
C ARG A 147 30.99 -37.71 -30.28
N THR A 148 29.99 -36.85 -30.46
CA THR A 148 29.26 -36.23 -29.34
C THR A 148 27.76 -36.49 -29.48
N SER A 149 27.15 -37.07 -28.45
CA SER A 149 25.71 -37.31 -28.42
C SER A 149 24.91 -36.04 -28.17
N ASP A 150 23.68 -35.99 -28.66
CA ASP A 150 22.71 -34.94 -28.35
C ASP A 150 22.50 -34.73 -26.84
N THR A 151 22.48 -35.80 -26.03
CA THR A 151 22.44 -35.69 -24.56
C THR A 151 23.67 -34.95 -23.99
N SER A 152 24.85 -35.19 -24.54
CA SER A 152 26.08 -34.51 -24.12
C SER A 152 26.09 -33.05 -24.59
N LEU A 153 25.58 -32.77 -25.79
CA LEU A 153 25.39 -31.40 -26.31
C LEU A 153 24.38 -30.61 -25.48
N ALA A 154 23.22 -31.21 -25.15
CA ALA A 154 22.17 -30.63 -24.32
C ALA A 154 22.65 -30.36 -22.89
N GLY A 155 23.37 -31.31 -22.31
CA GLY A 155 24.04 -31.15 -21.02
C GLY A 155 25.12 -30.07 -21.10
N GLY A 156 25.88 -30.02 -22.18
CA GLY A 156 26.86 -28.97 -22.47
C GLY A 156 26.22 -27.58 -22.44
N TRP A 157 25.16 -27.35 -23.24
CA TRP A 157 24.45 -26.08 -23.22
C TRP A 157 23.99 -25.69 -21.81
N PHE A 158 23.31 -26.60 -21.11
CA PHE A 158 22.76 -26.27 -19.80
C PHE A 158 23.84 -26.01 -18.75
N TYR A 159 24.98 -26.73 -18.78
CA TYR A 159 26.01 -26.62 -17.74
C TYR A 159 27.20 -25.74 -18.11
N LEU A 160 27.46 -25.43 -19.38
CA LEU A 160 28.51 -24.49 -19.80
C LEU A 160 27.98 -23.09 -20.06
N ASP A 161 26.82 -23.01 -20.71
CA ASP A 161 26.30 -21.74 -21.22
C ASP A 161 25.29 -21.11 -20.23
N VAL A 162 24.54 -21.94 -19.47
CA VAL A 162 23.43 -21.45 -18.61
C VAL A 162 23.74 -21.53 -17.11
N ALA A 163 24.07 -22.72 -16.58
CA ALA A 163 24.04 -22.96 -15.13
C ALA A 163 25.42 -22.92 -14.44
N HIS A 164 26.47 -23.40 -15.09
CA HIS A 164 27.86 -23.40 -14.59
C HIS A 164 28.79 -22.88 -15.71
N THR A 165 30.08 -22.74 -15.39
CA THR A 165 31.11 -22.36 -16.38
C THR A 165 32.04 -23.52 -16.73
N ASP A 166 31.76 -24.71 -16.22
CA ASP A 166 32.56 -25.93 -16.36
C ASP A 166 31.68 -27.17 -16.59
N ALA A 167 31.90 -27.84 -17.72
CA ALA A 167 31.27 -29.15 -17.98
C ALA A 167 32.20 -30.27 -17.52
N GLU A 168 31.67 -31.14 -16.66
CA GLU A 168 32.36 -32.35 -16.25
C GLU A 168 31.93 -33.58 -17.06
N GLY A 169 32.84 -34.54 -17.17
CA GLY A 169 32.57 -35.86 -17.74
C GLY A 169 32.20 -35.81 -19.23
N HIS A 170 31.16 -36.54 -19.61
CA HIS A 170 30.77 -36.67 -21.02
C HIS A 170 30.31 -35.35 -21.67
N LYS A 171 29.93 -34.36 -20.86
CA LYS A 171 29.46 -33.05 -21.34
C LYS A 171 30.59 -32.15 -21.82
N GLN A 172 31.83 -32.41 -21.38
CA GLN A 172 33.02 -31.64 -21.81
C GLN A 172 33.23 -31.71 -23.32
N ALA A 173 32.83 -32.82 -23.97
CA ALA A 173 32.91 -32.95 -25.42
C ALA A 173 32.09 -31.87 -26.17
N ALA A 174 31.07 -31.28 -25.54
CA ALA A 174 30.26 -30.21 -26.11
C ALA A 174 31.02 -28.87 -26.26
N GLU A 175 32.13 -28.66 -25.54
CA GLU A 175 32.97 -27.45 -25.67
C GLU A 175 33.55 -27.28 -27.08
N GLN A 176 33.74 -28.40 -27.79
CA GLN A 176 34.28 -28.41 -29.15
C GLN A 176 33.23 -28.08 -30.23
N HIS A 177 31.97 -27.85 -29.84
CA HIS A 177 30.85 -27.54 -30.74
C HIS A 177 30.34 -26.11 -30.50
N GLY A 178 29.78 -25.49 -31.54
CA GLY A 178 29.19 -24.15 -31.43
C GLY A 178 27.90 -24.14 -30.61
N ILE A 179 27.54 -22.97 -30.08
CA ILE A 179 26.36 -22.78 -29.23
C ILE A 179 25.06 -23.20 -29.92
N ASP A 180 24.90 -22.91 -31.22
CA ASP A 180 23.68 -23.24 -31.97
C ASP A 180 23.35 -24.74 -31.93
N LEU A 181 24.36 -25.58 -32.14
CA LEU A 181 24.19 -27.04 -32.12
C LEU A 181 23.94 -27.56 -30.68
N ARG A 182 24.57 -26.94 -29.69
CA ARG A 182 24.30 -27.26 -28.28
C ARG A 182 22.87 -26.89 -27.89
N TYR A 183 22.42 -25.71 -28.32
CA TYR A 183 21.07 -25.22 -28.08
C TYR A 183 20.00 -26.06 -28.78
N GLU A 184 20.22 -26.44 -30.04
CA GLU A 184 19.31 -27.34 -30.78
C GLU A 184 19.09 -28.66 -30.02
N ALA A 185 20.18 -29.30 -29.58
CA ALA A 185 20.12 -30.53 -28.81
C ALA A 185 19.41 -30.34 -27.45
N ALA A 186 19.69 -29.20 -26.78
CA ALA A 186 19.06 -28.85 -25.52
C ALA A 186 17.55 -28.63 -25.66
N ALA A 187 17.14 -27.82 -26.64
CA ALA A 187 15.76 -27.48 -26.89
C ALA A 187 14.92 -28.74 -27.13
N ALA A 188 15.40 -29.68 -27.96
CA ALA A 188 14.72 -30.95 -28.19
C ALA A 188 14.67 -31.83 -26.93
N SER A 189 15.77 -31.94 -26.19
CA SER A 189 15.85 -32.77 -24.98
C SER A 189 14.94 -32.25 -23.86
N PHE A 190 14.96 -30.93 -23.60
CA PHE A 190 14.12 -30.32 -22.58
C PHE A 190 12.65 -30.25 -23.00
N ALA A 191 12.33 -30.12 -24.30
CA ALA A 191 10.96 -30.24 -24.79
C ALA A 191 10.37 -31.62 -24.48
N ARG A 192 11.10 -32.71 -24.79
CA ARG A 192 10.69 -34.08 -24.44
C ARG A 192 10.49 -34.24 -22.94
N LEU A 193 11.45 -33.80 -22.13
CA LEU A 193 11.37 -33.90 -20.68
C LEU A 193 10.18 -33.12 -20.11
N ALA A 194 9.91 -31.91 -20.61
CA ALA A 194 8.78 -31.09 -20.19
C ALA A 194 7.44 -31.78 -20.44
N LEU A 195 7.26 -32.36 -21.63
CA LEU A 195 6.05 -33.08 -22.02
C LEU A 195 5.85 -34.34 -21.16
N VAL A 196 6.92 -35.10 -20.91
CA VAL A 196 6.85 -36.30 -20.05
C VAL A 196 6.51 -35.92 -18.60
N VAL A 197 7.10 -34.86 -18.05
CA VAL A 197 6.78 -34.35 -16.70
C VAL A 197 5.33 -33.86 -16.62
N ALA A 198 4.84 -33.14 -17.62
CA ALA A 198 3.45 -32.68 -17.68
C ALA A 198 2.46 -33.86 -17.81
N ASN A 199 2.81 -34.89 -18.58
CA ASN A 199 2.01 -36.12 -18.70
C ASN A 199 2.02 -36.94 -17.40
N LEU A 200 3.16 -37.01 -16.71
CA LEU A 200 3.23 -37.65 -15.39
C LEU A 200 2.41 -36.88 -14.35
N LEU A 201 2.42 -35.54 -14.38
CA LEU A 201 1.53 -34.74 -13.54
C LEU A 201 0.05 -35.08 -13.77
N ARG A 202 -0.36 -35.20 -15.05
CA ARG A 202 -1.73 -35.61 -15.41
C ARG A 202 -2.05 -37.00 -14.86
N PHE A 203 -1.13 -37.95 -15.00
CA PHE A 203 -1.29 -39.29 -14.45
C PHE A 203 -1.39 -39.29 -12.92
N VAL A 204 -0.62 -38.46 -12.21
CA VAL A 204 -0.73 -38.30 -10.74
C VAL A 204 -2.11 -37.75 -10.35
N ARG A 205 -2.66 -36.79 -11.11
CA ARG A 205 -4.04 -36.31 -10.92
C ARG A 205 -5.06 -37.43 -11.12
N GLU A 206 -4.94 -38.21 -12.20
CA GLU A 206 -5.79 -39.37 -12.47
C GLU A 206 -5.75 -40.38 -11.30
N LEU A 207 -4.57 -40.66 -10.74
CA LEU A 207 -4.41 -41.54 -9.58
C LEU A 207 -5.05 -40.97 -8.31
N ARG A 208 -4.94 -39.66 -8.07
CA ARG A 208 -5.57 -38.99 -6.93
C ARG A 208 -7.09 -39.04 -7.06
N ASP A 209 -7.61 -38.66 -8.23
CA ASP A 209 -9.05 -38.57 -8.48
C ASP A 209 -9.72 -39.96 -8.42
N ALA A 210 -8.97 -41.03 -8.74
CA ALA A 210 -9.38 -42.42 -8.55
C ALA A 210 -9.23 -42.94 -7.11
N GLY A 211 -8.69 -42.15 -6.18
CA GLY A 211 -8.43 -42.55 -4.79
C GLY A 211 -7.26 -43.54 -4.63
N ALA A 212 -6.43 -43.74 -5.65
CA ALA A 212 -5.29 -44.66 -5.61
C ALA A 212 -4.13 -44.12 -4.76
N ILE A 213 -3.99 -42.79 -4.71
CA ILE A 213 -3.02 -42.08 -3.85
C ILE A 213 -3.75 -41.06 -2.98
N ASP A 214 -3.22 -40.85 -1.79
CA ASP A 214 -3.66 -39.79 -0.87
C ASP A 214 -2.70 -38.61 -0.98
N LEU A 215 -3.16 -37.54 -1.61
CA LEU A 215 -2.43 -36.28 -1.81
C LEU A 215 -3.31 -35.15 -1.29
N ASP A 216 -2.79 -34.35 -0.35
CA ASP A 216 -3.54 -33.25 0.26
C ASP A 216 -4.13 -32.29 -0.79
N ASP A 217 -5.40 -31.91 -0.62
CA ASP A 217 -6.10 -30.99 -1.53
C ASP A 217 -5.42 -29.62 -1.62
N ASP A 218 -4.70 -29.23 -0.56
CA ASP A 218 -3.95 -27.97 -0.51
C ASP A 218 -2.85 -27.88 -1.58
N ALA A 219 -2.33 -29.01 -2.07
CA ALA A 219 -1.27 -29.05 -3.07
C ALA A 219 -1.72 -28.51 -4.44
N GLU A 220 -3.02 -28.61 -4.75
CA GLU A 220 -3.62 -27.99 -5.94
C GLU A 220 -3.83 -26.48 -5.73
N MET A 221 -4.09 -26.05 -4.50
CA MET A 221 -4.35 -24.64 -4.17
C MET A 221 -3.08 -23.78 -4.09
N ILE A 222 -1.90 -24.40 -3.95
CA ILE A 222 -0.62 -23.68 -4.00
C ILE A 222 -0.47 -22.94 -5.33
N ALA A 223 -0.33 -21.61 -5.27
CA ALA A 223 -0.03 -20.79 -6.44
C ALA A 223 1.33 -21.16 -7.02
N VAL A 224 1.37 -21.44 -8.32
CA VAL A 224 2.59 -21.85 -9.06
C VAL A 224 3.14 -20.76 -9.98
N THR A 225 2.38 -19.67 -10.12
CA THR A 225 2.74 -18.44 -10.82
C THR A 225 2.53 -17.25 -9.89
N ALA A 226 3.28 -16.16 -10.11
CA ALA A 226 3.10 -14.93 -9.36
C ALA A 226 2.11 -14.00 -10.09
N ASN A 227 1.19 -13.38 -9.34
CA ASN A 227 0.43 -12.26 -9.86
C ASN A 227 1.37 -11.05 -9.97
N THR A 228 1.50 -10.52 -11.18
CA THR A 228 2.35 -9.36 -11.51
C THR A 228 1.65 -8.04 -11.26
N THR A 229 0.32 -8.04 -11.11
CA THR A 229 -0.45 -6.88 -10.67
C THR A 229 -0.75 -6.98 -9.18
N ARG A 230 -0.48 -5.90 -8.45
CA ARG A 230 -0.76 -5.80 -7.01
C ARG A 230 -1.49 -4.49 -6.74
N GLU A 231 -2.67 -4.60 -6.18
CA GLU A 231 -3.35 -3.47 -5.55
C GLU A 231 -2.87 -3.37 -4.11
N ARG A 232 -2.48 -2.18 -3.69
CA ARG A 232 -2.12 -1.86 -2.31
C ARG A 232 -2.83 -0.60 -1.91
N GLU A 233 -3.70 -0.71 -0.93
CA GLU A 233 -4.29 0.46 -0.28
C GLU A 233 -3.22 1.12 0.59
N MET A 234 -2.94 2.39 0.31
CA MET A 234 -1.95 3.17 1.04
C MET A 234 -2.44 4.60 1.23
N ARG A 235 -2.10 5.19 2.37
CA ARG A 235 -2.18 6.64 2.58
C ARG A 235 -0.83 7.23 2.21
N VAL A 236 -0.83 8.18 1.30
CA VAL A 236 0.36 8.91 0.87
C VAL A 236 0.31 10.29 1.51
N PHE A 237 1.43 10.74 2.05
CA PHE A 237 1.57 12.08 2.63
C PHE A 237 2.67 12.83 1.89
N VAL A 238 2.51 14.13 1.72
CA VAL A 238 3.45 15.03 1.05
C VAL A 238 3.79 16.22 1.96
N ALA A 239 4.97 16.79 1.76
CA ALA A 239 5.49 17.96 2.48
C ALA A 239 6.42 18.77 1.57
N PRO A 240 6.75 20.02 1.91
CA PRO A 240 7.75 20.81 1.18
C PRO A 240 9.08 20.09 1.05
N ILE A 241 9.82 20.42 -0.01
CA ILE A 241 11.18 19.93 -0.24
C ILE A 241 12.05 20.28 0.99
N ASP A 242 12.97 19.38 1.34
CA ASP A 242 13.85 19.46 2.52
C ASP A 242 13.17 19.27 3.89
N THR A 243 11.87 18.94 3.93
CA THR A 243 11.21 18.54 5.20
C THR A 243 11.76 17.20 5.69
N VAL A 244 12.20 17.15 6.95
CA VAL A 244 12.67 15.91 7.59
C VAL A 244 11.51 14.92 7.70
N ILE A 245 11.69 13.72 7.15
CA ILE A 245 10.70 12.63 7.24
C ILE A 245 10.59 12.22 8.71
N PRO A 246 9.40 12.29 9.32
CA PRO A 246 9.22 11.96 10.73
C PRO A 246 9.29 10.45 10.94
N ALA A 247 9.42 10.03 12.20
CA ALA A 247 9.31 8.62 12.55
C ALA A 247 7.91 8.08 12.19
N ILE A 248 7.84 6.77 11.89
CA ILE A 248 6.58 6.11 11.59
C ILE A 248 5.62 6.30 12.78
N GLY A 249 4.43 6.83 12.52
CA GLY A 249 3.38 7.06 13.52
C GLY A 249 3.33 8.49 14.08
N THR A 250 4.32 9.33 13.80
CA THR A 250 4.29 10.77 14.13
C THR A 250 4.12 11.56 12.84
N LEU A 251 2.95 12.12 12.59
CA LEU A 251 2.75 13.05 11.48
C LEU A 251 3.13 14.46 11.96
N SER A 252 4.12 15.07 11.31
CA SER A 252 4.41 16.49 11.51
C SER A 252 3.31 17.33 10.84
N PRO A 253 2.93 18.50 11.39
CA PRO A 253 1.95 19.40 10.76
C PRO A 253 2.37 19.90 9.37
N LEU A 254 3.65 19.71 9.00
CA LEU A 254 4.15 20.01 7.65
C LEU A 254 3.77 18.96 6.60
N PHE A 255 3.27 17.80 7.02
CA PHE A 255 2.82 16.74 6.12
C PHE A 255 1.29 16.76 6.03
N HIS A 256 0.76 16.75 4.81
CA HIS A 256 -0.66 16.52 4.56
C HIS A 256 -0.87 15.29 3.69
N GLN A 257 -2.06 14.68 3.77
CA GLN A 257 -2.38 13.53 2.93
C GLN A 257 -2.53 13.97 1.47
N LEU A 258 -1.80 13.31 0.58
CA LEU A 258 -1.84 13.54 -0.86
C LEU A 258 -3.28 13.40 -1.36
N ASN A 259 -3.77 14.44 -2.03
CA ASN A 259 -5.11 14.49 -2.59
C ASN A 259 -5.08 14.67 -4.12
N ARG A 260 -6.27 14.75 -4.72
CA ARG A 260 -6.42 14.88 -6.18
C ARG A 260 -5.85 16.20 -6.70
N GLY A 261 -6.01 17.30 -5.96
CA GLY A 261 -5.48 18.61 -6.30
C GLY A 261 -3.95 18.60 -6.35
N ASP A 262 -3.29 18.02 -5.34
CA ASP A 262 -1.84 17.85 -5.30
C ASP A 262 -1.31 17.16 -6.57
N VAL A 263 -1.93 16.04 -6.96
CA VAL A 263 -1.50 15.27 -8.14
C VAL A 263 -1.70 16.06 -9.43
N LEU A 264 -2.82 16.76 -9.56
CA LEU A 264 -3.11 17.59 -10.74
C LEU A 264 -2.19 18.82 -10.80
N SER A 265 -1.75 19.35 -9.67
CA SER A 265 -0.84 20.50 -9.58
C SER A 265 0.58 20.17 -10.03
N LEU A 266 0.94 18.89 -10.14
CA LEU A 266 2.21 18.45 -10.71
C LEU A 266 2.35 18.84 -12.19
N ASP A 267 1.23 19.06 -12.89
CA ASP A 267 1.19 19.60 -14.23
C ASP A 267 1.05 21.14 -14.16
N PRO A 268 2.11 21.92 -14.45
CA PRO A 268 2.04 23.38 -14.35
C PRO A 268 0.96 23.99 -15.23
N ALA A 269 0.60 23.35 -16.34
CA ALA A 269 -0.44 23.84 -17.25
C ALA A 269 -1.85 23.83 -16.64
N ARG A 270 -2.04 23.07 -15.55
CA ARG A 270 -3.32 22.98 -14.85
C ARG A 270 -3.43 23.97 -13.69
N ARG A 271 -2.34 24.63 -13.29
CA ARG A 271 -2.36 25.52 -12.13
C ARG A 271 -3.16 26.78 -12.44
N VAL A 272 -4.01 27.16 -11.49
CA VAL A 272 -4.80 28.39 -11.55
C VAL A 272 -4.67 29.17 -10.26
N THR A 273 -4.79 30.48 -10.38
CA THR A 273 -4.86 31.39 -9.24
C THR A 273 -6.18 32.15 -9.32
N LEU A 274 -6.96 32.13 -8.25
CA LEU A 274 -8.20 32.88 -8.10
C LEU A 274 -7.96 34.04 -7.13
N THR A 275 -8.16 35.27 -7.58
CA THR A 275 -7.91 36.49 -6.81
C THR A 275 -9.21 37.22 -6.54
N PHE A 276 -9.50 37.53 -5.29
CA PHE A 276 -10.65 38.37 -4.89
C PHE A 276 -10.21 39.79 -4.55
N ARG A 277 -10.99 40.77 -5.01
CA ARG A 277 -10.77 42.19 -4.69
C ARG A 277 -12.05 42.84 -4.18
N GLY A 278 -11.91 43.83 -3.31
CA GLY A 278 -13.02 44.63 -2.77
C GLY A 278 -13.32 45.87 -3.63
N THR A 279 -14.30 46.67 -3.18
CA THR A 279 -14.85 47.83 -3.92
C THR A 279 -13.83 48.88 -4.35
N ASP A 280 -12.71 49.00 -3.64
CA ASP A 280 -11.60 49.91 -3.94
C ASP A 280 -10.42 49.22 -4.67
N GLU A 281 -10.66 48.10 -5.35
CA GLU A 281 -9.63 47.25 -6.00
C GLU A 281 -8.58 46.67 -5.04
N GLN A 282 -8.80 46.82 -3.73
CA GLN A 282 -7.95 46.26 -2.69
C GLN A 282 -7.96 44.73 -2.76
N LEU A 283 -6.78 44.12 -2.71
CA LEU A 283 -6.62 42.67 -2.68
C LEU A 283 -7.19 42.13 -1.37
N LEU A 284 -8.17 41.21 -1.45
CA LEU A 284 -8.73 40.53 -0.29
C LEU A 284 -8.00 39.22 -0.02
N SER A 285 -7.94 38.36 -1.04
CA SER A 285 -7.33 37.04 -0.94
C SER A 285 -6.88 36.50 -2.30
N VAL A 286 -5.98 35.52 -2.25
CA VAL A 286 -5.47 34.78 -3.40
C VAL A 286 -5.54 33.30 -3.05
N HIS A 287 -6.22 32.54 -3.90
CA HIS A 287 -6.39 31.10 -3.74
C HIS A 287 -5.72 30.38 -4.90
N GLU A 288 -5.06 29.27 -4.58
CA GLU A 288 -4.45 28.41 -5.58
C GLU A 288 -5.40 27.26 -5.93
N GLY A 289 -5.30 26.79 -7.15
CA GLY A 289 -6.14 25.72 -7.61
C GLY A 289 -5.63 25.02 -8.85
N VAL A 290 -6.43 24.09 -9.34
CA VAL A 290 -6.11 23.27 -10.51
C VAL A 290 -7.30 23.10 -11.43
N VAL A 291 -7.06 23.08 -12.74
CA VAL A 291 -8.02 22.63 -13.74
C VAL A 291 -8.18 21.11 -13.63
N VAL A 292 -9.37 20.68 -13.22
CA VAL A 292 -9.75 19.27 -13.10
C VAL A 292 -10.22 18.72 -14.43
N ARG A 293 -11.02 19.51 -15.15
CA ARG A 293 -11.56 19.19 -16.47
C ARG A 293 -11.71 20.46 -17.29
N GLN A 294 -11.38 20.38 -18.58
CA GLN A 294 -11.66 21.42 -19.55
C GLN A 294 -12.31 20.77 -20.77
N ALA A 295 -13.51 21.21 -21.16
CA ALA A 295 -14.11 20.80 -22.42
C ALA A 295 -13.29 21.35 -23.61
N THR A 296 -13.23 20.57 -24.69
CA THR A 296 -12.41 20.85 -25.89
C THR A 296 -12.80 22.13 -26.63
N ALA A 297 -11.82 22.69 -27.36
CA ALA A 297 -11.73 24.04 -27.94
C ALA A 297 -12.86 24.56 -28.86
N GLU A 298 -13.91 23.79 -29.14
CA GLU A 298 -15.05 24.22 -29.96
C GLU A 298 -16.35 24.07 -29.17
N GLY A 299 -16.68 25.07 -28.34
CA GLY A 299 -17.90 25.10 -27.54
C GLY A 299 -17.85 26.19 -26.45
N PRO A 300 -18.95 26.39 -25.69
CA PRO A 300 -18.91 27.20 -24.47
C PRO A 300 -17.82 26.67 -23.54
N LEU A 301 -17.09 27.58 -22.89
CA LEU A 301 -16.16 27.29 -21.80
C LEU A 301 -16.90 26.42 -20.79
N ASP A 302 -16.43 25.20 -20.54
CA ASP A 302 -16.91 24.32 -19.47
C ASP A 302 -15.66 23.82 -18.74
N VAL A 303 -15.31 24.55 -17.67
CA VAL A 303 -14.10 24.31 -16.89
C VAL A 303 -14.49 23.97 -15.47
N GLU A 304 -14.02 22.81 -15.03
CA GLU A 304 -14.09 22.36 -13.64
C GLU A 304 -12.76 22.72 -12.97
N LEU A 305 -12.80 23.62 -11.99
CA LEU A 305 -11.64 24.04 -11.20
C LEU A 305 -11.74 23.48 -9.79
N CYS A 306 -10.63 22.98 -9.26
CA CYS A 306 -10.50 22.68 -7.85
C CYS A 306 -9.71 23.79 -7.16
N ILE A 307 -10.35 24.56 -6.27
CA ILE A 307 -9.71 25.62 -5.49
C ILE A 307 -9.58 25.15 -4.04
N ASP A 308 -8.39 25.32 -3.45
CA ASP A 308 -8.05 24.93 -2.07
C ASP A 308 -8.55 23.52 -1.68
N ASP A 309 -8.47 22.58 -2.62
CA ASP A 309 -8.83 21.16 -2.46
C ASP A 309 -10.28 20.86 -2.01
N CYS A 310 -11.19 21.83 -2.04
CA CYS A 310 -12.56 21.65 -1.53
C CYS A 310 -13.65 22.22 -2.45
N TRP A 311 -13.30 23.17 -3.31
CA TRP A 311 -14.26 23.79 -4.21
C TRP A 311 -14.22 23.18 -5.58
N THR A 312 -15.38 23.08 -6.21
CA THR A 312 -15.50 22.78 -7.63
C THR A 312 -16.22 23.94 -8.30
N LEU A 313 -15.45 24.86 -8.87
CA LEU A 313 -16.02 25.95 -9.66
C LEU A 313 -16.28 25.45 -11.08
N PHE A 314 -17.50 25.68 -11.55
CA PHE A 314 -17.90 25.45 -12.93
C PHE A 314 -18.05 26.79 -13.61
N LEU A 315 -17.16 27.04 -14.56
CA LEU A 315 -17.27 28.18 -15.46
C LEU A 315 -17.99 27.71 -16.71
N THR A 316 -19.18 28.27 -16.95
CA THR A 316 -19.96 27.97 -18.15
C THR A 316 -20.26 29.25 -18.92
N GLY A 317 -19.81 29.38 -20.17
CA GLY A 317 -20.10 30.59 -20.94
C GLY A 317 -19.32 30.73 -22.25
N SER A 318 -19.50 31.85 -22.94
CA SER A 318 -18.77 32.15 -24.18
C SER A 318 -18.55 33.64 -24.34
N GLY A 319 -17.31 34.07 -24.63
CA GLY A 319 -16.97 35.50 -24.73
C GLY A 319 -16.99 36.17 -23.36
N ASP A 320 -17.63 37.34 -23.28
CA ASP A 320 -17.73 38.14 -22.05
C ASP A 320 -18.83 37.64 -21.08
N ASP A 321 -19.71 36.74 -21.55
CA ASP A 321 -20.80 36.16 -20.76
C ASP A 321 -20.34 34.82 -20.14
N VAL A 322 -19.57 34.90 -19.05
CA VAL A 322 -19.13 33.73 -18.27
C VAL A 322 -19.93 33.63 -16.98
N LEU A 323 -20.79 32.61 -16.87
CA LEU A 323 -21.49 32.32 -15.63
C LEU A 323 -20.56 31.52 -14.71
N LEU A 324 -20.30 32.08 -13.53
CA LEU A 324 -19.68 31.37 -12.42
C LEU A 324 -20.76 30.63 -11.65
N THR A 325 -20.71 29.30 -11.65
CA THR A 325 -21.48 28.49 -10.71
C THR A 325 -20.52 27.73 -9.80
N SER A 326 -20.82 27.71 -8.51
CA SER A 326 -20.04 26.96 -7.53
C SER A 326 -20.80 25.70 -7.11
N GLN A 327 -20.06 24.59 -7.00
CA GLN A 327 -20.47 23.46 -6.19
C GLN A 327 -19.33 23.13 -5.25
N TRP A 328 -19.65 22.71 -4.04
CA TRP A 328 -18.64 22.27 -3.08
C TRP A 328 -18.71 20.76 -2.90
N ARG A 329 -17.54 20.16 -2.72
CA ARG A 329 -17.42 18.75 -2.33
C ARG A 329 -16.45 18.69 -1.17
N VAL A 330 -17.03 18.68 0.03
CA VAL A 330 -16.30 18.53 1.29
C VAL A 330 -16.43 17.10 1.77
N THR A 331 -15.33 16.55 2.25
CA THR A 331 -15.22 15.18 2.77
C THR A 331 -14.58 15.13 4.15
N ASN A 332 -14.03 16.25 4.63
CA ASN A 332 -13.39 16.38 5.92
C ASN A 332 -13.52 17.83 6.47
N ASN A 333 -13.14 18.02 7.73
CA ASN A 333 -13.28 19.31 8.43
C ASN A 333 -12.33 20.40 7.89
N ARG A 334 -11.15 20.03 7.37
CA ARG A 334 -10.22 20.98 6.71
C ARG A 334 -10.83 21.57 5.43
N GLN A 335 -11.53 20.75 4.65
CA GLN A 335 -12.26 21.21 3.46
C GLN A 335 -13.48 22.07 3.84
N LEU A 336 -14.12 21.83 4.99
CA LEU A 336 -15.18 22.72 5.52
C LEU A 336 -14.62 24.09 5.93
N LEU A 337 -13.44 24.12 6.56
CA LEU A 337 -12.72 25.37 6.86
C LEU A 337 -12.41 26.17 5.59
N GLY A 338 -11.75 25.53 4.61
CA GLY A 338 -11.43 26.17 3.33
C GLY A 338 -12.68 26.69 2.63
N HIS A 339 -13.80 25.95 2.73
CA HIS A 339 -15.06 26.41 2.17
C HIS A 339 -15.62 27.66 2.86
N ALA A 340 -15.64 27.69 4.19
CA ALA A 340 -16.13 28.85 4.94
C ALA A 340 -15.26 30.10 4.71
N GLN A 341 -13.94 29.93 4.58
CA GLN A 341 -13.01 31.02 4.26
C GLN A 341 -13.28 31.60 2.86
N LEU A 342 -13.43 30.73 1.86
CA LEU A 342 -13.69 31.15 0.49
C LEU A 342 -15.06 31.82 0.32
N GLU A 343 -16.12 31.33 1.00
CA GLU A 343 -17.42 32.01 1.03
C GLU A 343 -17.35 33.40 1.69
N ALA A 344 -16.52 33.56 2.73
CA ALA A 344 -16.31 34.85 3.36
C ALA A 344 -15.64 35.85 2.41
N ASP A 345 -14.66 35.38 1.63
CA ASP A 345 -13.95 36.19 0.66
C ASP A 345 -14.83 36.54 -0.54
N LEU A 346 -15.60 35.58 -1.06
CA LEU A 346 -16.59 35.82 -2.12
C LEU A 346 -17.65 36.85 -1.70
N ALA A 347 -18.18 36.74 -0.48
CA ALA A 347 -19.18 37.68 0.04
C ALA A 347 -18.62 39.10 0.26
N ALA A 348 -17.32 39.23 0.52
CA ALA A 348 -16.65 40.53 0.70
C ALA A 348 -16.12 41.12 -0.61
N ALA A 349 -15.97 40.31 -1.65
CA ALA A 349 -15.43 40.72 -2.93
C ALA A 349 -16.44 41.56 -3.72
N SER A 350 -15.91 42.51 -4.49
CA SER A 350 -16.61 43.14 -5.61
C SER A 350 -16.22 42.50 -6.94
N THR A 351 -15.01 41.93 -7.05
CA THR A 351 -14.51 41.29 -8.27
C THR A 351 -13.72 40.00 -7.97
N ALA A 352 -13.74 39.07 -8.91
CA ALA A 352 -12.93 37.84 -8.89
C ALA A 352 -12.18 37.67 -10.22
N GLN A 353 -10.89 37.37 -10.15
CA GLN A 353 -10.02 37.19 -11.30
C GLN A 353 -9.41 35.79 -11.31
N LEU A 354 -9.56 35.07 -12.41
CA LEU A 354 -8.94 33.76 -12.60
C LEU A 354 -7.77 33.85 -13.59
N CYS A 355 -6.61 33.40 -13.14
CA CYS A 355 -5.41 33.31 -13.96
C CYS A 355 -5.03 31.84 -14.16
N VAL A 356 -4.90 31.40 -15.42
CA VAL A 356 -4.42 30.05 -15.76
C VAL A 356 -2.96 30.15 -16.22
N ASN A 357 -2.05 29.45 -15.55
CA ASN A 357 -0.63 29.38 -15.92
C ASN A 357 0.07 30.74 -16.10
N GLY A 358 -0.30 31.75 -15.30
CA GLY A 358 0.31 33.10 -15.37
C GLY A 358 0.05 33.86 -16.69
N SER A 359 -0.88 33.39 -17.53
CA SER A 359 -1.34 34.07 -18.75
C SER A 359 -2.19 35.29 -18.40
N ASP A 360 -2.24 36.29 -19.30
CA ASP A 360 -3.17 37.42 -19.16
C ASP A 360 -4.62 36.91 -19.02
N SER A 361 -5.27 37.46 -18.00
CA SER A 361 -6.37 36.87 -17.23
C SER A 361 -7.68 36.62 -17.97
N LEU A 362 -8.41 35.58 -17.57
CA LEU A 362 -9.87 35.56 -17.70
C LEU A 362 -10.44 36.33 -16.50
N GLN A 363 -10.85 37.58 -16.71
CA GLN A 363 -11.66 38.29 -15.71
C GLN A 363 -13.06 37.68 -15.72
N ILE A 364 -13.48 37.11 -14.59
CA ILE A 364 -14.85 36.64 -14.43
C ILE A 364 -15.65 37.87 -13.99
N MET A 365 -16.39 38.44 -14.94
CA MET A 365 -17.12 39.69 -14.77
C MET A 365 -18.59 39.44 -14.49
N GLU A 366 -18.97 39.47 -13.22
CA GLU A 366 -20.08 40.33 -12.77
C GLU A 366 -19.65 40.94 -11.43
N PRO A 367 -19.85 42.26 -11.20
CA PRO A 367 -19.59 42.84 -9.90
C PRO A 367 -20.51 42.18 -8.87
N PHE A 368 -19.93 41.48 -7.90
CA PHE A 368 -20.68 41.05 -6.72
C PHE A 368 -21.03 42.32 -5.93
N GLU A 369 -22.29 42.47 -5.51
CA GLU A 369 -22.58 43.44 -4.44
C GLU A 369 -22.04 42.85 -3.13
N PRO A 370 -21.05 43.48 -2.48
CA PRO A 370 -20.52 42.93 -1.23
C PRO A 370 -21.60 42.85 -0.16
N ASP A 371 -21.71 41.70 0.50
CA ASP A 371 -22.58 41.47 1.66
C ASP A 371 -21.71 41.32 2.90
N ASP A 372 -21.41 42.45 3.56
CA ASP A 372 -20.65 42.51 4.80
C ASP A 372 -21.25 41.61 5.89
N GLY A 373 -22.58 41.46 5.89
CA GLY A 373 -23.29 40.60 6.83
C GLY A 373 -23.02 39.12 6.55
N ALA A 374 -23.04 38.69 5.28
CA ALA A 374 -22.66 37.34 4.89
C ALA A 374 -21.18 37.07 5.15
N ALA A 375 -20.29 38.00 4.81
CA ALA A 375 -18.86 37.87 5.06
C ALA A 375 -18.58 37.70 6.56
N ALA A 376 -19.20 38.50 7.43
CA ALA A 376 -19.05 38.36 8.88
C ALA A 376 -19.57 37.00 9.40
N ARG A 377 -20.70 36.51 8.89
CA ARG A 377 -21.24 35.19 9.25
C ARG A 377 -20.28 34.06 8.84
N TRP A 378 -19.76 34.09 7.62
CA TRP A 378 -18.85 33.07 7.12
C TRP A 378 -17.50 33.09 7.84
N ARG A 379 -16.97 34.27 8.20
CA ARG A 379 -15.76 34.36 9.04
C ARG A 379 -15.96 33.72 10.42
N ALA A 380 -17.13 33.89 11.03
CA ALA A 380 -17.44 33.23 12.30
C ALA A 380 -17.51 31.70 12.16
N ILE A 381 -18.10 31.21 11.06
CA ILE A 381 -18.14 29.76 10.75
C ILE A 381 -16.72 29.23 10.48
N ALA A 382 -15.89 29.97 9.75
CA ALA A 382 -14.50 29.62 9.49
C ALA A 382 -13.70 29.53 10.80
N ALA A 383 -13.85 30.49 11.71
CA ALA A 383 -13.19 30.45 13.02
C ALA A 383 -13.56 29.18 13.82
N PHE A 384 -14.83 28.76 13.76
CA PHE A 384 -15.26 27.50 14.38
C PHE A 384 -14.59 26.28 13.73
N PHE A 385 -14.57 26.17 12.40
CA PHE A 385 -13.89 25.04 11.75
C PHE A 385 -12.37 25.05 11.97
N ASP A 386 -11.77 26.23 12.11
CA ASP A 386 -10.36 26.36 12.46
C ASP A 386 -10.08 25.81 13.86
N ASP A 387 -10.95 26.08 14.84
CA ASP A 387 -10.87 25.47 16.17
C ASP A 387 -10.90 23.93 16.09
N ILE A 388 -11.76 23.37 15.25
CA ILE A 388 -11.91 21.91 15.06
C ILE A 388 -10.68 21.30 14.38
N VAL A 389 -10.20 21.92 13.29
CA VAL A 389 -9.01 21.44 12.56
C VAL A 389 -7.75 21.50 13.44
N ASN A 390 -7.65 22.49 14.32
CA ASN A 390 -6.56 22.55 15.29
C ASN A 390 -6.68 21.46 16.37
N LEU A 391 -7.90 21.14 16.83
CA LEU A 391 -8.11 20.03 17.75
C LEU A 391 -7.74 18.67 17.12
N GLU A 392 -8.06 18.44 15.84
CA GLU A 392 -7.63 17.24 15.09
C GLU A 392 -6.10 17.11 15.05
N GLN A 393 -5.40 18.23 14.83
CA GLN A 393 -3.93 18.24 14.81
C GLN A 393 -3.34 17.88 16.17
N VAL A 394 -3.87 18.44 17.27
CA VAL A 394 -3.38 18.12 18.62
C VAL A 394 -3.68 16.66 18.98
N ALA A 395 -4.86 16.15 18.62
CA ALA A 395 -5.24 14.77 18.88
C ALA A 395 -4.48 13.75 18.02
N SER A 396 -3.78 14.19 16.96
CA SER A 396 -3.19 13.32 15.94
C SER A 396 -4.20 12.35 15.32
N ASP A 397 -5.47 12.75 15.26
CA ASP A 397 -6.58 11.95 14.73
C ASP A 397 -7.52 12.84 13.92
N ASN A 398 -8.18 12.25 12.91
CA ASN A 398 -9.17 12.97 12.11
C ASN A 398 -10.55 12.71 12.71
N PHE A 399 -11.25 13.76 13.11
CA PHE A 399 -12.64 13.60 13.51
C PHE A 399 -13.51 13.26 12.29
N PRO A 400 -14.64 12.58 12.49
CA PRO A 400 -15.68 12.53 11.46
C PRO A 400 -16.00 13.95 10.97
N MET A 401 -16.29 14.08 9.68
CA MET A 401 -16.75 15.35 9.13
C MET A 401 -17.97 15.84 9.91
N LEU A 402 -17.93 17.10 10.33
CA LEU A 402 -19.02 17.72 11.08
C LEU A 402 -20.31 17.72 10.26
N GLN A 403 -21.41 17.34 10.89
CA GLN A 403 -22.75 17.32 10.32
C GLN A 403 -23.73 18.09 11.19
N GLY A 404 -24.68 18.76 10.54
CA GLY A 404 -25.73 19.52 11.23
C GLY A 404 -25.34 20.97 11.52
N ARG A 405 -26.10 21.61 12.42
CA ARG A 405 -25.89 23.01 12.82
C ARG A 405 -25.23 23.04 14.20
N ALA A 406 -24.08 23.72 14.29
CA ALA A 406 -23.44 24.01 15.57
C ALA A 406 -24.27 25.03 16.37
N THR A 407 -24.38 24.80 17.67
CA THR A 407 -24.95 25.75 18.63
C THR A 407 -23.89 26.75 19.10
N HIS A 408 -24.31 27.81 19.79
CA HIS A 408 -23.35 28.75 20.41
C HIS A 408 -22.47 28.05 21.46
N ASP A 409 -23.02 27.05 22.16
CA ASP A 409 -22.29 26.27 23.15
C ASP A 409 -21.23 25.39 22.50
N ASP A 410 -21.54 24.77 21.34
CA ASP A 410 -20.57 24.00 20.55
C ASP A 410 -19.37 24.85 20.13
N VAL A 411 -19.64 26.06 19.63
CA VAL A 411 -18.59 27.00 19.18
C VAL A 411 -17.72 27.44 20.36
N ALA A 412 -18.35 27.85 21.46
CA ALA A 412 -17.62 28.27 22.67
C ALA A 412 -16.79 27.13 23.26
N MET A 413 -17.32 25.91 23.25
CA MET A 413 -16.64 24.72 23.75
C MET A 413 -15.44 24.33 22.88
N ALA A 414 -15.61 24.29 21.55
CA ALA A 414 -14.50 24.02 20.62
C ALA A 414 -13.34 25.02 20.83
N HIS A 415 -13.67 26.30 20.94
CA HIS A 415 -12.69 27.35 21.16
C HIS A 415 -11.95 27.18 22.50
N LEU A 416 -12.68 26.90 23.57
CA LEU A 416 -12.11 26.68 24.91
C LEU A 416 -11.20 25.46 24.93
N LEU A 417 -11.62 24.35 24.32
CA LEU A 417 -10.81 23.14 24.21
C LEU A 417 -9.54 23.38 23.38
N ARG A 418 -9.61 24.10 22.25
CA ARG A 418 -8.42 24.47 21.47
C ARG A 418 -7.46 25.31 22.32
N MET A 419 -7.95 26.33 23.00
CA MET A 419 -7.11 27.17 23.87
C MET A 419 -6.40 26.36 24.95
N LEU A 420 -7.12 25.43 25.59
CA LEU A 420 -6.56 24.54 26.61
C LEU A 420 -5.54 23.56 26.03
N ALA A 421 -5.80 23.02 24.84
CA ALA A 421 -4.89 22.14 24.10
C ALA A 421 -3.59 22.84 23.70
N GLU A 422 -3.66 24.13 23.36
CA GLU A 422 -2.48 25.00 23.15
C GLU A 422 -1.77 25.41 24.45
N GLY A 423 -2.25 24.97 25.62
CA GLY A 423 -1.66 25.27 26.92
C GLY A 423 -1.91 26.69 27.41
N ARG A 424 -2.94 27.38 26.89
CA ARG A 424 -3.36 28.71 27.38
C ARG A 424 -4.17 28.59 28.66
N ILE A 425 -4.12 29.64 29.48
CA ILE A 425 -5.00 29.79 30.65
C ILE A 425 -6.33 30.39 30.20
N VAL A 426 -7.45 29.76 30.57
CA VAL A 426 -8.81 30.24 30.28
C VAL A 426 -9.55 30.62 31.57
N GLN A 427 -10.59 31.44 31.45
CA GLN A 427 -11.42 31.85 32.59
C GLN A 427 -12.67 30.97 32.75
N GLY A 428 -12.86 30.40 33.93
CA GLY A 428 -14.06 29.65 34.30
C GLY A 428 -15.13 30.52 34.96
N ASN A 429 -16.40 30.23 34.67
CA ASN A 429 -17.56 31.03 35.12
C ASN A 429 -18.25 30.51 36.39
N SER A 430 -17.75 29.45 37.03
CA SER A 430 -18.36 28.90 38.24
C SER A 430 -18.07 29.76 39.48
N GLU A 431 -19.09 30.21 40.20
CA GLU A 431 -18.90 31.01 41.42
C GLU A 431 -18.37 30.17 42.60
N ALA A 432 -18.75 28.88 42.63
CA ALA A 432 -18.28 27.92 43.62
C ALA A 432 -18.10 26.52 43.01
N VAL A 433 -17.12 25.78 43.53
CA VAL A 433 -16.77 24.42 43.09
C VAL A 433 -16.69 23.50 44.29
N ALA A 434 -17.36 22.35 44.22
CA ALA A 434 -17.26 21.31 45.25
C ALA A 434 -16.09 20.37 44.95
N VAL A 435 -15.27 20.08 45.96
CA VAL A 435 -14.14 19.15 45.88
C VAL A 435 -14.11 18.24 47.10
N MET A 436 -13.67 17.00 46.91
CA MET A 436 -13.38 16.07 48.00
C MET A 436 -11.88 15.97 48.19
N GLY A 437 -11.41 16.05 49.43
CA GLY A 437 -9.99 15.99 49.74
C GLY A 437 -9.73 15.77 51.23
N PRO A 438 -8.46 15.65 51.65
CA PRO A 438 -8.12 15.50 53.06
C PRO A 438 -8.54 16.73 53.88
N ALA A 439 -8.67 16.56 55.20
CA ALA A 439 -8.98 17.67 56.11
C ALA A 439 -7.86 18.74 56.17
N GLN A 440 -6.61 18.36 55.89
CA GLN A 440 -5.47 19.26 55.76
C GLN A 440 -4.47 18.73 54.71
N PRO A 441 -3.80 19.61 53.93
CA PRO A 441 -3.99 21.07 53.89
C PRO A 441 -5.33 21.46 53.25
N THR A 442 -5.81 22.67 53.55
CA THR A 442 -7.01 23.23 52.94
C THR A 442 -6.81 23.36 51.42
N PRO A 443 -7.73 22.84 50.58
CA PRO A 443 -7.58 22.92 49.14
C PRO A 443 -7.66 24.37 48.64
N ASP A 444 -6.73 24.72 47.74
CA ASP A 444 -6.63 26.02 47.05
C ASP A 444 -6.88 25.89 45.53
N ARG A 445 -7.10 24.66 45.07
CA ARG A 445 -7.26 24.29 43.66
C ARG A 445 -8.22 23.12 43.52
N PHE A 446 -8.73 22.91 42.31
CA PHE A 446 -9.52 21.73 41.97
C PHE A 446 -9.05 21.14 40.64
N ALA A 447 -9.20 19.83 40.48
CA ALA A 447 -8.96 19.16 39.22
C ALA A 447 -10.30 18.77 38.58
N ILE A 448 -10.39 18.92 37.27
CA ILE A 448 -11.44 18.32 36.45
C ILE A 448 -10.80 17.13 35.76
N GLU A 449 -11.28 15.93 36.08
CA GLU A 449 -10.79 14.70 35.46
C GLU A 449 -11.14 14.65 33.96
N PRO A 450 -10.35 13.93 33.14
CA PRO A 450 -10.62 13.80 31.71
C PRO A 450 -12.05 13.34 31.44
N GLN A 451 -12.67 13.94 30.44
CA GLN A 451 -14.03 13.60 30.04
C GLN A 451 -14.20 13.78 28.53
N THR A 452 -15.02 12.93 27.93
CA THR A 452 -15.42 13.10 26.54
C THR A 452 -16.47 14.20 26.43
N VAL A 453 -16.15 15.24 25.68
CA VAL A 453 -17.06 16.36 25.36
C VAL A 453 -17.61 16.14 23.95
N GLN A 454 -18.93 16.29 23.80
CA GLN A 454 -19.58 16.23 22.49
C GLN A 454 -19.63 17.63 21.89
N ILE A 455 -19.18 17.74 20.64
CA ILE A 455 -19.34 18.95 19.82
C ILE A 455 -20.02 18.50 18.54
N CYS A 456 -21.25 18.94 18.30
CA CYS A 456 -22.08 18.41 17.21
C CYS A 456 -22.14 16.86 17.20
N ASN A 457 -21.58 16.22 16.17
CA ASN A 457 -21.50 14.75 16.00
C ASN A 457 -20.10 14.17 16.30
N ILE A 458 -19.17 14.96 16.81
CA ILE A 458 -17.80 14.51 17.12
C ILE A 458 -17.59 14.44 18.63
N SER A 459 -16.78 13.48 19.06
CA SER A 459 -16.38 13.28 20.44
C SER A 459 -14.94 13.77 20.61
N VAL A 460 -14.74 14.76 21.46
CA VAL A 460 -13.42 15.34 21.75
C VAL A 460 -13.06 15.01 23.19
N GLU A 461 -11.87 14.44 23.40
CA GLU A 461 -11.37 14.19 24.75
C GLU A 461 -10.88 15.50 25.38
N GLN A 462 -11.53 15.91 26.46
CA GLN A 462 -11.04 17.01 27.28
C GLN A 462 -9.91 16.47 28.16
N PRO A 463 -8.71 17.10 28.12
CA PRO A 463 -7.60 16.70 28.98
C PRO A 463 -7.92 16.96 30.45
N ARG A 464 -7.08 16.44 31.34
CA ARG A 464 -7.21 16.76 32.76
C ARG A 464 -6.95 18.26 32.97
N LEU A 465 -7.86 18.95 33.66
CA LEU A 465 -7.76 20.39 33.89
C LEU A 465 -7.47 20.70 35.36
N LEU A 466 -6.74 21.79 35.60
CA LEU A 466 -6.53 22.36 36.91
C LEU A 466 -7.15 23.76 36.99
N GLY A 467 -8.03 23.95 37.96
CA GLY A 467 -8.64 25.23 38.30
C GLY A 467 -8.03 25.83 39.57
N PHE A 468 -7.65 27.11 39.52
CA PHE A 468 -7.07 27.83 40.66
C PHE A 468 -7.41 29.32 40.63
N HIS A 469 -7.30 29.98 41.78
CA HIS A 469 -7.38 31.44 41.88
C HIS A 469 -6.73 31.94 43.18
N PRO A 470 -5.95 33.03 43.18
CA PRO A 470 -5.30 33.57 44.38
C PRO A 470 -6.23 33.89 45.55
N GLN A 471 -7.48 34.26 45.25
CA GLN A 471 -8.47 34.67 46.25
C GLN A 471 -9.47 33.58 46.63
N VAL A 472 -9.16 32.32 46.33
CA VAL A 472 -10.01 31.18 46.69
C VAL A 472 -10.28 31.11 48.19
N ARG A 473 -11.53 30.86 48.57
CA ARG A 473 -11.91 30.56 49.93
C ARG A 473 -12.55 29.18 50.00
N ALA A 474 -11.93 28.29 50.76
CA ALA A 474 -12.47 26.97 51.03
C ALA A 474 -13.32 26.99 52.30
N SER A 475 -14.48 26.35 52.24
CA SER A 475 -15.34 26.11 53.41
C SER A 475 -15.77 24.65 53.41
N SER A 476 -15.76 23.99 54.56
CA SER A 476 -16.23 22.60 54.70
C SER A 476 -17.69 22.60 55.13
N GLY A 477 -18.57 22.00 54.32
CA GLY A 477 -19.95 21.71 54.70
C GLY A 477 -20.04 20.29 55.23
N GLY A 478 -20.71 20.06 56.36
CA GLY A 478 -20.87 18.76 57.00
C GLY A 478 -21.78 17.78 56.24
N LEU A 479 -21.47 17.52 54.97
CA LEU A 479 -22.02 16.41 54.21
C LEU A 479 -21.23 15.16 54.56
N ASP A 480 -21.93 14.05 54.82
CA ASP A 480 -21.28 12.76 55.09
C ASP A 480 -20.46 12.33 53.87
N ALA A 481 -19.14 12.32 54.01
CA ALA A 481 -18.25 11.79 52.98
C ALA A 481 -18.32 10.25 52.96
N PRO A 482 -18.18 9.61 51.79
CA PRO A 482 -18.17 8.14 51.68
C PRO A 482 -17.00 7.48 52.42
N ASP A 483 -15.92 8.24 52.64
CA ASP A 483 -14.70 7.84 53.32
C ASP A 483 -14.46 8.77 54.54
N PRO A 484 -14.33 8.25 55.77
CA PRO A 484 -14.02 9.05 56.96
C PRO A 484 -12.68 9.81 56.89
N ALA A 485 -11.81 9.51 55.92
CA ALA A 485 -10.57 10.25 55.66
C ALA A 485 -10.75 11.50 54.76
N LEU A 486 -11.93 11.70 54.16
CA LEU A 486 -12.19 12.79 53.22
C LEU A 486 -13.21 13.80 53.77
N VAL A 487 -13.06 15.06 53.35
CA VAL A 487 -13.94 16.18 53.68
C VAL A 487 -14.49 16.78 52.39
N HIS A 488 -15.79 17.10 52.40
CA HIS A 488 -16.42 17.89 51.33
C HIS A 488 -16.08 19.38 51.53
N TRP A 489 -15.31 19.91 50.59
CA TRP A 489 -14.93 21.30 50.51
C TRP A 489 -15.76 22.02 49.44
N THR A 490 -16.18 23.23 49.73
CA THR A 490 -16.71 24.19 48.76
C THR A 490 -15.71 25.32 48.62
N LEU A 491 -15.11 25.41 47.44
CA LEU A 491 -14.23 26.52 47.05
C LEU A 491 -15.08 27.62 46.44
N SER A 492 -14.91 28.85 46.88
CA SER A 492 -15.69 30.02 46.42
C SER A 492 -14.79 31.19 46.08
N LEU A 493 -15.25 32.01 45.12
CA LEU A 493 -14.59 33.25 44.72
C LEU A 493 -15.39 34.49 45.18
N PRO A 494 -14.72 35.63 45.35
CA PRO A 494 -15.41 36.91 45.50
C PRO A 494 -16.30 37.24 44.30
N PRO A 495 -17.41 37.99 44.48
CA PRO A 495 -18.26 38.42 43.38
C PRO A 495 -17.45 39.12 42.27
N GLY A 496 -17.61 38.66 41.03
CA GLY A 496 -16.92 39.21 39.85
C GLY A 496 -15.54 38.61 39.56
N ALA A 497 -14.96 37.81 40.47
CA ALA A 497 -13.75 37.03 40.18
C ALA A 497 -14.08 35.75 39.40
N ARG A 498 -13.12 35.26 38.60
CA ARG A 498 -13.27 34.06 37.75
C ARG A 498 -12.11 33.11 37.99
N TRP A 499 -12.37 31.82 37.86
CA TRP A 499 -11.33 30.80 38.00
C TRP A 499 -10.35 30.88 36.83
N PHE A 500 -9.07 30.63 37.09
CA PHE A 500 -8.09 30.33 36.04
C PHE A 500 -8.05 28.82 35.84
N VAL A 501 -8.17 28.37 34.59
CA VAL A 501 -8.20 26.96 34.22
C VAL A 501 -7.12 26.69 33.18
N VAL A 502 -6.35 25.61 33.37
CA VAL A 502 -5.27 25.18 32.48
C VAL A 502 -5.29 23.66 32.27
N SER A 503 -4.83 23.20 31.10
CA SER A 503 -4.62 21.78 30.81
C SER A 503 -3.34 21.24 31.46
N LEU A 504 -3.43 20.08 32.09
CA LEU A 504 -2.27 19.38 32.69
C LEU A 504 -1.54 18.49 31.68
N ASP A 505 -2.18 18.08 30.59
CA ASP A 505 -1.59 17.17 29.59
C ASP A 505 -0.70 17.90 28.57
N ALA A 506 -0.86 19.23 28.44
CA ALA A 506 -0.07 20.05 27.52
C ALA A 506 1.33 20.42 28.06
N ARG A 507 1.65 20.06 29.32
CA ARG A 507 2.88 20.50 29.99
C ARG A 507 3.51 19.36 30.78
N SER A 508 4.82 19.19 30.60
CA SER A 508 5.50 17.92 30.91
C SER A 508 6.13 17.86 32.32
N SER A 509 5.96 18.86 33.18
CA SER A 509 6.43 18.80 34.57
C SER A 509 5.63 19.68 35.54
N ASP A 510 5.54 19.23 36.80
CA ASP A 510 4.92 19.98 37.92
C ASP A 510 5.65 21.32 38.21
N ASP A 511 6.94 21.42 37.88
CA ASP A 511 7.77 22.63 38.08
C ASP A 511 7.37 23.76 37.11
N GLU A 512 7.08 23.44 35.85
CA GLU A 512 6.58 24.42 34.85
C GLU A 512 5.19 24.97 35.20
N LEU A 513 4.39 24.18 35.93
CA LEU A 513 3.08 24.58 36.45
C LEU A 513 3.22 25.57 37.62
N ALA A 514 4.21 25.38 38.49
CA ALA A 514 4.49 26.28 39.60
C ALA A 514 4.97 27.66 39.11
N ASP A 515 5.83 27.70 38.10
CA ASP A 515 6.34 28.95 37.52
C ASP A 515 5.24 29.75 36.80
N LEU A 516 4.34 29.09 36.06
CA LEU A 516 3.24 29.77 35.38
C LEU A 516 2.16 30.28 36.35
N VAL A 517 1.88 29.53 37.42
CA VAL A 517 1.02 29.99 38.51
C VAL A 517 1.69 31.20 39.17
N ALA A 518 3.00 31.17 39.42
CA ALA A 518 3.72 32.33 39.96
C ALA A 518 3.69 33.55 39.03
N GLU A 519 3.81 33.35 37.71
CA GLU A 519 3.73 34.41 36.69
C GLU A 519 2.32 35.02 36.63
N ALA A 520 1.27 34.20 36.55
CA ALA A 520 -0.13 34.66 36.58
C ALA A 520 -0.50 35.38 37.89
N LEU A 521 0.17 35.02 38.99
CA LEU A 521 0.04 35.68 40.29
C LEU A 521 0.86 36.98 40.39
N SER A 522 1.91 37.15 39.58
CA SER A 522 2.82 38.30 39.61
C SER A 522 2.24 39.59 39.00
N ASP A 523 1.24 39.46 38.13
CA ASP A 523 0.49 40.59 37.55
C ASP A 523 -0.55 41.20 38.51
N PHE A 524 -0.75 40.61 39.69
CA PHE A 524 -1.62 41.17 40.72
C PHE A 524 -0.84 42.11 41.66
N PRO A 525 -1.34 43.33 41.93
CA PRO A 525 -0.73 44.18 42.95
C PRO A 525 -0.79 43.48 44.31
N ALA A 526 0.37 43.35 44.96
CA ALA A 526 0.47 42.81 46.31
C ALA A 526 -0.42 43.60 47.26
N MET A 527 -1.52 42.99 47.71
CA MET A 527 -2.41 43.62 48.69
C MET A 527 -1.80 43.48 50.09
N PRO A 528 -1.92 44.53 50.93
CA PRO A 528 -1.31 44.55 52.26
C PRO A 528 -1.90 43.45 53.13
N ALA A 529 -1.03 42.76 53.86
CA ALA A 529 -1.41 41.72 54.81
C ALA A 529 -2.49 42.24 55.77
N ALA A 530 -3.61 41.55 55.86
CA ALA A 530 -4.65 41.83 56.83
C ALA A 530 -4.15 41.42 58.23
N ASN A 531 -4.16 42.38 59.17
CA ASN A 531 -3.93 42.17 60.60
C ASN A 531 -5.06 41.37 61.25
#